data_AF-A0A7G5IK81-F1
#
_entry.id   AF-A0A7G5IK81-F1
#
_cell.length_a   1.000
_cell.length_b   1.000
_cell.length_c   1.000
_cell.angle_alpha   90.00
_cell.angle_beta   90.00
_cell.angle_gamma   90.00
#
_symmetry.space_group_name_H-M   'P 1'
#
loop_
_entity.id
_entity.type
_entity.pdbx_description
1 polymer ?
#
loop_
_entity_poly.entity_id
_entity_poly.type
_entity_poly.pdbx_seq_one_letter_code
_entity_poly.pdbx_strand_id
1 'polypeptide(L)'
;MAEQASTLKIIWGFILIGIGWKDIHADEIERSYSQVIRAYGLALRTRLVGSPPAAGAEAMAAEIDDAITSAEGDGSTSDAFSRLMQVELAYFRASDPANKLASAQATRERFARVAAPGAVTARESTQPVALSLTWTDEMTADTIGLMNYIHAQYMMNMAREMAVTRQKTALILRVRRVLAALFAAFVVTALVRLGFGFAGHTDLGDTILKLGGVLSVIFALGYLGSIVSVTQRFQKAVDSNVMGTDPVFTIGGLLTGQRGIDVAMLSAGVFALLLYVLFASGMASALGLSGGVFPAVDNCPALAATTQMGDIGRLMGFCGSADLLRMFIFAFLAGFSERLVPDVINRIADRTAVSEK
;
A
#
# COMPACT_ATOMS: atom_id res chain seq x y z
N MET A 1 1.72 -9.45 43.83
CA MET A 1 0.63 -9.91 42.94
C MET A 1 -0.13 -8.77 42.24
N ALA A 2 -0.47 -7.65 42.90
CA ALA A 2 -1.18 -6.54 42.26
C ALA A 2 -0.42 -5.87 41.09
N GLU A 3 0.91 -5.79 41.16
CA GLU A 3 1.75 -5.16 40.14
C GLU A 3 1.87 -6.00 38.84
N GLN A 4 1.89 -7.33 38.96
CA GLN A 4 1.85 -8.24 37.81
C GLN A 4 0.51 -8.16 37.06
N ALA A 5 -0.60 -7.94 37.78
CA ALA A 5 -1.92 -7.79 37.16
C ALA A 5 -2.04 -6.48 36.35
N SER A 6 -1.34 -5.42 36.75
CA SER A 6 -1.30 -4.15 36.01
C SER A 6 -0.55 -4.30 34.67
N THR A 7 0.61 -4.95 34.71
CA THR A 7 1.46 -5.16 33.53
C THR A 7 0.76 -6.03 32.48
N LEU A 8 0.03 -7.07 32.91
CA LEU A 8 -0.73 -7.92 31.99
C LEU A 8 -1.88 -7.16 31.31
N LYS A 9 -2.55 -6.24 32.02
CA LYS A 9 -3.63 -5.42 31.46
C LYS A 9 -3.12 -4.45 30.39
N ILE A 10 -1.91 -3.89 30.55
CA ILE A 10 -1.30 -3.01 29.55
C ILE A 10 -1.00 -3.80 28.27
N ILE A 11 -0.42 -5.00 28.40
CA ILE A 11 -0.11 -5.88 27.26
C ILE A 11 -1.40 -6.27 26.51
N TRP A 12 -2.44 -6.68 27.25
CA TRP A 12 -3.75 -6.97 26.65
C TRP A 12 -4.40 -5.75 26.02
N GLY A 13 -4.22 -4.55 26.59
CA GLY A 13 -4.65 -3.29 25.99
C GLY A 13 -4.02 -3.05 24.62
N PHE A 14 -2.70 -3.23 24.48
CA PHE A 14 -2.01 -3.09 23.19
C PHE A 14 -2.46 -4.13 22.15
N ILE A 15 -2.76 -5.36 22.57
CA ILE A 15 -3.28 -6.43 21.70
C ILE A 15 -4.72 -6.11 21.24
N LEU A 16 -5.59 -5.67 22.16
CA LEU A 16 -6.99 -5.36 21.88
C LEU A 16 -7.17 -4.09 21.03
N ILE A 17 -6.33 -3.06 21.23
CA ILE A 17 -6.24 -1.88 20.35
C ILE A 17 -5.79 -2.28 18.93
N GLY A 18 -5.18 -3.45 18.76
CA GLY A 18 -4.87 -4.05 17.46
C GLY A 18 -6.08 -4.58 16.70
N ILE A 19 -7.00 -5.22 17.42
CA ILE A 19 -8.14 -5.93 16.83
C ILE A 19 -9.23 -4.94 16.41
N GLY A 20 -9.54 -3.94 17.25
CA GLY A 20 -10.59 -2.95 16.93
C GLY A 20 -10.24 -1.97 15.80
N TRP A 21 -8.97 -1.89 15.38
CA TRP A 21 -8.54 -0.93 14.36
C TRP A 21 -8.80 -1.38 12.92
N LYS A 22 -8.94 -2.70 12.71
CA LYS A 22 -9.17 -3.27 11.38
C LYS A 22 -10.53 -2.88 10.83
N ASP A 23 -11.54 -2.82 11.70
CA ASP A 23 -12.93 -2.60 11.30
C ASP A 23 -13.18 -1.10 11.05
N ILE A 24 -12.57 -0.22 11.86
CA ILE A 24 -12.78 1.25 11.78
C ILE A 24 -12.46 1.84 10.40
N HIS A 25 -11.36 1.44 9.75
CA HIS A 25 -10.96 2.02 8.47
C HIS A 25 -11.60 1.37 7.24
N ALA A 26 -12.02 0.10 7.34
CA ALA A 26 -12.80 -0.51 6.27
C ALA A 26 -14.16 0.20 6.16
N ASP A 27 -14.80 0.41 7.32
CA ASP A 27 -16.10 1.09 7.40
C ASP A 27 -16.03 2.54 6.92
N GLU A 28 -14.96 3.27 7.22
CA GLU A 28 -14.83 4.68 6.82
C GLU A 28 -14.76 4.86 5.30
N ILE A 29 -14.14 3.90 4.61
CA ILE A 29 -14.00 3.93 3.16
C ILE A 29 -15.30 3.50 2.50
N GLU A 30 -15.94 2.46 3.03
CA GLU A 30 -17.26 2.04 2.57
C GLU A 30 -18.28 3.17 2.72
N ARG A 31 -18.25 3.90 3.85
CA ARG A 31 -19.04 5.13 4.04
C ARG A 31 -18.69 6.23 3.06
N SER A 32 -17.42 6.39 2.69
CA SER A 32 -17.01 7.40 1.71
C SER A 32 -17.56 7.05 0.32
N TYR A 33 -17.50 5.78 -0.09
CA TYR A 33 -18.09 5.35 -1.37
C TYR A 33 -19.61 5.42 -1.36
N SER A 34 -20.29 5.04 -0.26
CA SER A 34 -21.74 5.15 -0.18
C SER A 34 -22.20 6.60 -0.33
N GLN A 35 -21.47 7.58 0.21
CA GLN A 35 -21.74 9.00 0.00
C GLN A 35 -21.57 9.42 -1.48
N VAL A 36 -20.54 8.93 -2.16
CA VAL A 36 -20.33 9.20 -3.59
C VAL A 36 -21.44 8.58 -4.43
N ILE A 37 -21.81 7.33 -4.16
CA ILE A 37 -22.91 6.61 -4.81
C ILE A 37 -24.23 7.37 -4.60
N ARG A 38 -24.50 7.82 -3.38
CA ARG A 38 -25.68 8.62 -3.05
C ARG A 38 -25.71 9.93 -3.81
N ALA A 39 -24.61 10.70 -3.80
CA ALA A 39 -24.53 11.97 -4.53
C ALA A 39 -24.74 11.76 -6.04
N TYR A 40 -24.16 10.69 -6.60
CA TYR A 40 -24.34 10.32 -7.99
C TYR A 40 -25.79 9.94 -8.32
N GLY A 41 -26.40 9.08 -7.50
CA GLY A 41 -27.79 8.66 -7.65
C GLY A 41 -28.77 9.83 -7.54
N LEU A 42 -28.58 10.74 -6.58
CA LEU A 42 -29.38 11.96 -6.46
C LEU A 42 -29.25 12.88 -7.68
N ALA A 43 -28.04 13.03 -8.22
CA ALA A 43 -27.82 13.80 -9.46
C ALA A 43 -28.52 13.15 -10.67
N LEU A 44 -28.46 11.83 -10.79
CA LEU A 44 -29.16 11.09 -11.85
C LEU A 44 -30.68 11.19 -11.72
N ARG A 45 -31.21 11.06 -10.50
CA ARG A 45 -32.63 11.25 -10.20
C ARG A 45 -33.10 12.66 -10.55
N THR A 46 -32.31 13.67 -10.23
CA THR A 46 -32.64 15.07 -10.57
C THR A 46 -32.74 15.27 -12.08
N ARG A 47 -31.83 14.67 -12.87
CA ARG A 47 -31.91 14.71 -14.34
C ARG A 47 -33.14 14.00 -14.88
N LEU A 48 -33.48 12.85 -14.28
CA LEU A 48 -34.65 12.06 -14.67
C LEU A 48 -35.97 12.84 -14.46
N VAL A 49 -36.09 13.56 -13.34
CA VAL A 49 -37.26 14.40 -13.02
C VAL A 49 -37.34 15.66 -13.88
N GLY A 50 -36.20 16.26 -14.23
CA GLY A 50 -36.14 17.47 -15.04
C GLY A 50 -36.36 17.26 -16.54
N SER A 51 -36.42 16.01 -17.00
CA SER A 51 -36.60 15.67 -18.42
C SER A 51 -38.09 15.37 -18.73
N PRO A 52 -38.53 15.52 -20.00
CA PRO A 52 -39.84 15.02 -20.40
C PRO A 52 -40.00 13.55 -19.99
N PRO A 53 -41.20 13.10 -19.58
CA PRO A 53 -41.39 11.76 -19.04
C PRO A 53 -40.96 10.70 -20.05
N ALA A 54 -39.77 10.15 -19.84
CA ALA A 54 -39.30 9.00 -20.58
C ALA A 54 -40.14 7.78 -20.19
N ALA A 55 -40.44 6.90 -21.15
CA ALA A 55 -41.08 5.63 -20.85
C ALA A 55 -40.23 4.87 -19.81
N GLY A 56 -40.83 4.51 -18.67
CA GLY A 56 -40.14 3.84 -17.58
C GLY A 56 -39.40 4.75 -16.59
N ALA A 57 -39.60 6.08 -16.62
CA ALA A 57 -38.99 7.01 -15.66
C ALA A 57 -39.28 6.64 -14.19
N GLU A 58 -40.49 6.20 -13.86
CA GLU A 58 -40.83 5.79 -12.49
C GLU A 58 -40.05 4.53 -12.05
N ALA A 59 -39.93 3.53 -12.94
CA ALA A 59 -39.15 2.33 -12.67
C ALA A 59 -37.65 2.63 -12.52
N MET A 60 -37.10 3.53 -13.35
CA MET A 60 -35.72 3.99 -13.22
C MET A 60 -35.49 4.77 -11.92
N ALA A 61 -36.45 5.61 -11.50
CA ALA A 61 -36.36 6.33 -10.24
C ALA A 61 -36.36 5.38 -9.04
N ALA A 62 -37.24 4.36 -9.06
CA ALA A 62 -37.29 3.33 -8.03
C ALA A 62 -35.97 2.53 -7.95
N GLU A 63 -35.40 2.18 -9.10
CA GLU A 63 -34.11 1.48 -9.18
C GLU A 63 -32.95 2.33 -8.63
N ILE A 64 -32.96 3.65 -8.88
CA ILE A 64 -31.98 4.58 -8.29
C ILE A 64 -32.12 4.61 -6.77
N ASP A 65 -33.34 4.75 -6.26
CA ASP A 65 -33.58 4.81 -4.81
C ASP A 65 -33.19 3.49 -4.11
N ASP A 66 -33.44 2.34 -4.75
CA ASP A 66 -33.00 1.03 -4.25
C ASP A 66 -31.47 0.88 -4.27
N ALA A 67 -30.80 1.30 -5.35
CA ALA A 67 -29.34 1.27 -5.42
C ALA A 67 -28.68 2.18 -4.36
N ILE A 68 -29.24 3.37 -4.11
CA ILE A 68 -28.78 4.27 -3.04
C ILE A 68 -28.95 3.58 -1.68
N THR A 69 -30.13 3.02 -1.41
CA THR A 69 -30.43 2.34 -0.13
C THR A 69 -29.52 1.13 0.08
N SER A 70 -29.27 0.35 -0.98
CA SER A 70 -28.37 -0.80 -0.95
C SER A 70 -26.93 -0.40 -0.61
N ALA A 71 -26.45 0.73 -1.14
CA ALA A 71 -25.11 1.24 -0.84
C ALA A 71 -24.96 1.81 0.58
N GLU A 72 -26.06 2.26 1.21
CA GLU A 72 -26.05 2.76 2.59
C GLU A 72 -26.16 1.63 3.64
N GLY A 73 -26.69 0.46 3.26
CA GLY A 73 -26.77 -0.73 4.11
C GLY A 73 -25.56 -1.65 3.98
N ASP A 74 -25.76 -2.94 4.28
CA ASP A 74 -24.73 -3.99 4.16
C ASP A 74 -24.50 -4.47 2.71
N GLY A 75 -25.03 -3.73 1.73
CA GLY A 75 -24.95 -4.10 0.32
C GLY A 75 -23.57 -3.84 -0.27
N SER A 76 -23.21 -4.60 -1.32
CA SER A 76 -21.97 -4.36 -2.05
C SER A 76 -22.04 -3.00 -2.76
N THR A 77 -21.27 -2.02 -2.30
CA THR A 77 -21.11 -0.70 -2.96
C THR A 77 -20.80 -0.81 -4.45
N SER A 78 -20.04 -1.85 -4.84
CA SER A 78 -19.73 -2.15 -6.24
C SER A 78 -20.96 -2.55 -7.05
N ASP A 79 -21.90 -3.29 -6.45
CA ASP A 79 -23.13 -3.70 -7.12
C ASP A 79 -24.08 -2.51 -7.29
N ALA A 80 -24.28 -1.73 -6.21
CA ALA A 80 -25.07 -0.51 -6.25
C ALA A 80 -24.58 0.49 -7.32
N PHE A 81 -23.27 0.72 -7.41
CA PHE A 81 -22.71 1.60 -8.43
C PHE A 81 -22.89 1.04 -9.85
N SER A 82 -22.72 -0.28 -10.05
CA SER A 82 -23.00 -0.95 -11.32
C SER A 82 -24.45 -0.75 -11.76
N ARG A 83 -25.41 -0.90 -10.85
CA ARG A 83 -26.84 -0.66 -11.09
C ARG A 83 -27.11 0.79 -11.51
N LEU A 84 -26.53 1.78 -10.82
CA LEU A 84 -26.66 3.19 -11.22
C LEU A 84 -26.14 3.46 -12.63
N MET A 85 -25.04 2.82 -13.04
CA MET A 85 -24.50 2.94 -14.40
C MET A 85 -25.43 2.31 -15.45
N GLN A 86 -26.07 1.19 -15.11
CA GLN A 86 -27.10 0.58 -15.96
C GLN A 86 -28.33 1.48 -16.09
N VAL A 87 -28.74 2.16 -15.01
CA VAL A 87 -29.84 3.14 -15.06
C VAL A 87 -29.47 4.34 -15.94
N GLU A 88 -28.24 4.86 -15.85
CA GLU A 88 -27.79 5.96 -16.73
C GLU A 88 -27.85 5.56 -18.21
N LEU A 89 -27.43 4.34 -18.55
CA LEU A 89 -27.54 3.77 -19.90
C LEU A 89 -29.01 3.61 -20.34
N ALA A 90 -29.89 3.12 -19.46
CA ALA A 90 -31.31 2.98 -19.74
C ALA A 90 -31.97 4.35 -19.98
N TYR A 91 -31.66 5.33 -19.14
CA TYR A 91 -32.11 6.71 -19.29
C TYR A 91 -31.65 7.31 -20.62
N PHE A 92 -30.38 7.14 -20.98
CA PHE A 92 -29.87 7.60 -22.27
C PHE A 92 -30.62 6.98 -23.45
N ARG A 93 -30.90 5.66 -23.40
CA ARG A 93 -31.65 4.96 -24.46
C ARG A 93 -33.09 5.48 -24.58
N ALA A 94 -33.76 5.73 -23.46
CA ALA A 94 -35.14 6.17 -23.40
C ALA A 94 -35.32 7.69 -23.68
N SER A 95 -34.23 8.46 -23.65
CA SER A 95 -34.24 9.91 -23.87
C SER A 95 -34.65 10.28 -25.30
N ASP A 96 -35.28 11.45 -25.43
CA ASP A 96 -35.59 12.04 -26.73
C ASP A 96 -34.31 12.47 -27.49
N PRO A 97 -34.38 12.71 -28.81
CA PRO A 97 -33.21 13.07 -29.61
C PRO A 97 -32.46 14.33 -29.12
N ALA A 98 -33.18 15.31 -28.58
CA ALA A 98 -32.59 16.54 -28.07
C ALA A 98 -31.74 16.30 -26.81
N ASN A 99 -32.27 15.55 -25.84
CA ASN A 99 -31.52 15.19 -24.62
C ASN A 99 -30.40 14.20 -24.92
N LYS A 100 -30.57 13.32 -25.91
CA LYS A 100 -29.48 12.44 -26.39
C LYS A 100 -28.32 13.23 -26.96
N LEU A 101 -28.58 14.27 -27.76
CA LEU A 101 -27.53 15.14 -28.29
C LEU A 101 -26.74 15.83 -27.17
N ALA A 102 -27.43 16.45 -26.21
CA ALA A 102 -26.80 17.08 -25.06
C ALA A 102 -25.99 16.07 -24.22
N SER A 103 -26.54 14.88 -23.99
CA SER A 103 -25.88 13.80 -23.25
C SER A 103 -24.65 13.28 -23.98
N ALA A 104 -24.69 13.18 -25.31
CA ALA A 104 -23.54 12.77 -26.12
C ALA A 104 -22.40 13.78 -26.07
N GLN A 105 -22.71 15.08 -26.13
CA GLN A 105 -21.71 16.14 -25.95
C GLN A 105 -21.06 16.06 -24.56
N ALA A 106 -21.88 16.01 -23.50
CA ALA A 106 -21.39 15.89 -22.13
C ALA A 106 -20.56 14.61 -21.92
N THR A 107 -20.95 13.49 -22.54
CA THR A 107 -20.22 12.22 -22.49
C THR A 107 -18.88 12.32 -23.19
N ARG A 108 -18.78 12.98 -24.36
CA ARG A 108 -17.51 13.20 -25.07
C ARG A 108 -16.55 14.06 -24.27
N GLU A 109 -17.05 15.14 -23.68
CA GLU A 109 -16.23 15.99 -22.80
C GLU A 109 -15.78 15.23 -21.55
N ARG A 110 -16.67 14.43 -20.95
CA ARG A 110 -16.33 13.58 -19.80
C ARG A 110 -15.28 12.54 -20.18
N PHE A 111 -15.41 11.91 -21.35
CA PHE A 111 -14.44 10.97 -21.87
C PHE A 111 -13.06 11.63 -22.03
N ALA A 112 -12.99 12.80 -22.67
CA ALA A 112 -11.72 13.52 -22.85
C ALA A 112 -11.03 13.87 -21.52
N ARG A 113 -11.79 14.08 -20.43
CA ARG A 113 -11.23 14.34 -19.10
C ARG A 113 -10.81 13.09 -18.33
N VAL A 114 -11.51 11.97 -18.51
CA VAL A 114 -11.41 10.78 -17.64
C VAL A 114 -10.62 9.65 -18.30
N ALA A 115 -10.64 9.56 -19.63
CA ALA A 115 -9.97 8.50 -20.36
C ALA A 115 -8.44 8.67 -20.33
N ALA A 116 -7.73 7.55 -20.44
CA ALA A 116 -6.28 7.59 -20.57
C ALA A 116 -5.89 8.30 -21.88
N PRO A 117 -4.74 9.02 -21.91
CA PRO A 117 -4.31 9.76 -23.11
C PRO A 117 -4.24 8.90 -24.37
N GLY A 118 -3.85 7.64 -24.23
CA GLY A 118 -3.82 6.67 -25.34
C GLY A 118 -5.20 6.35 -25.90
N ALA A 119 -6.23 6.25 -25.05
CA ALA A 119 -7.61 6.01 -25.48
C ALA A 119 -8.21 7.24 -26.19
N VAL A 120 -7.86 8.44 -25.74
CA VAL A 120 -8.25 9.70 -26.41
C VAL A 120 -7.61 9.78 -27.80
N THR A 121 -6.29 9.55 -27.88
CA THR A 121 -5.54 9.56 -29.16
C THR A 121 -6.07 8.49 -30.12
N ALA A 122 -6.33 7.27 -29.62
CA ALA A 122 -6.90 6.20 -30.43
C ALA A 122 -8.27 6.58 -30.99
N ARG A 123 -9.13 7.19 -30.18
CA ARG A 123 -10.44 7.67 -30.64
C ARG A 123 -10.32 8.76 -31.69
N GLU A 124 -9.44 9.73 -31.49
CA GLU A 124 -9.19 10.81 -32.46
C GLU A 124 -8.70 10.25 -33.81
N SER A 125 -7.90 9.19 -33.79
CA SER A 125 -7.41 8.51 -35.00
C SER A 125 -8.52 7.79 -35.78
N THR A 126 -9.60 7.35 -35.11
CA THR A 126 -10.71 6.61 -35.74
C THR A 126 -11.77 7.49 -36.39
N GLN A 127 -11.59 8.82 -36.42
CA GLN A 127 -12.60 9.81 -36.83
C GLN A 127 -13.93 9.66 -36.06
N PRO A 128 -14.11 10.34 -34.91
CA PRO A 128 -15.33 10.20 -34.12
C PRO A 128 -16.57 10.63 -34.92
N VAL A 129 -17.69 9.91 -34.74
CA VAL A 129 -18.97 10.20 -35.40
C VAL A 129 -19.33 11.68 -35.20
N ALA A 130 -19.63 12.42 -36.27
CA ALA A 130 -20.03 13.82 -36.12
C ALA A 130 -21.39 13.91 -35.41
N LEU A 131 -21.52 14.79 -34.41
CA LEU A 131 -22.82 15.02 -33.80
C LEU A 131 -23.68 15.88 -34.73
N SER A 132 -24.92 15.46 -34.96
CA SER A 132 -25.87 16.19 -35.79
C SER A 132 -27.21 16.36 -35.07
N LEU A 133 -28.06 17.27 -35.55
CA LEU A 133 -29.43 17.45 -35.03
C LEU A 133 -30.30 16.22 -35.32
N THR A 134 -29.98 15.45 -36.35
CA THR A 134 -30.67 14.20 -36.68
C THR A 134 -29.96 13.06 -35.95
N TRP A 135 -30.61 12.53 -34.92
CA TRP A 135 -30.04 11.46 -34.12
C TRP A 135 -30.02 10.13 -34.88
N THR A 136 -28.86 9.46 -34.92
CA THR A 136 -28.66 8.20 -35.64
C THR A 136 -28.29 7.04 -34.72
N ASP A 137 -28.44 5.80 -35.21
CA ASP A 137 -28.03 4.60 -34.48
C ASP A 137 -26.51 4.56 -34.26
N GLU A 138 -25.72 5.09 -35.20
CA GLU A 138 -24.27 5.22 -35.05
C GLU A 138 -23.89 6.15 -33.89
N MET A 139 -24.57 7.29 -33.75
CA MET A 139 -24.38 8.20 -32.61
C MET A 139 -24.76 7.54 -31.29
N THR A 140 -25.79 6.67 -31.31
CA THR A 140 -26.20 5.86 -30.15
C THR A 140 -25.12 4.86 -29.76
N ALA A 141 -24.62 4.09 -30.73
CA ALA A 141 -23.57 3.10 -30.50
C ALA A 141 -22.27 3.75 -30.01
N ASP A 142 -21.86 4.87 -30.62
CA ASP A 142 -20.68 5.65 -30.20
C ASP A 142 -20.82 6.16 -28.77
N THR A 143 -21.95 6.78 -28.44
CA THR A 143 -22.18 7.33 -27.09
C THR A 143 -22.25 6.23 -26.03
N ILE A 144 -22.93 5.12 -26.32
CA ILE A 144 -22.96 3.95 -25.42
C ILE A 144 -21.56 3.37 -25.25
N GLY A 145 -20.77 3.27 -26.32
CA GLY A 145 -19.38 2.82 -26.25
C GLY A 145 -18.53 3.69 -25.32
N LEU A 146 -18.67 5.02 -25.43
CA LEU A 146 -18.03 5.97 -24.53
C LEU A 146 -18.50 5.84 -23.08
N MET A 147 -19.81 5.73 -22.85
CA MET A 147 -20.38 5.56 -21.51
C MET A 147 -19.85 4.27 -20.87
N ASN A 148 -19.89 3.15 -21.58
CA ASN A 148 -19.37 1.87 -21.11
C ASN A 148 -17.87 1.97 -20.74
N TYR A 149 -17.07 2.65 -21.56
CA TYR A 149 -15.66 2.88 -21.25
C TYR A 149 -15.50 3.69 -19.95
N ILE A 150 -16.23 4.79 -19.81
CA ILE A 150 -16.20 5.65 -18.62
C ILE A 150 -16.66 4.87 -17.38
N HIS A 151 -17.72 4.08 -17.49
CA HIS A 151 -18.27 3.26 -16.41
C HIS A 151 -17.26 2.19 -15.97
N ALA A 152 -16.65 1.49 -16.94
CA ALA A 152 -15.59 0.53 -16.67
C ALA A 152 -14.39 1.19 -15.98
N GLN A 153 -14.01 2.39 -16.41
CA GLN A 153 -12.96 3.18 -15.75
C GLN A 153 -13.27 3.44 -14.28
N TYR A 154 -14.48 3.89 -13.96
CA TYR A 154 -14.84 4.15 -12.57
C TYR A 154 -14.88 2.89 -11.73
N MET A 155 -15.44 1.80 -12.26
CA MET A 155 -15.45 0.50 -11.58
C MET A 155 -14.03 0.01 -11.27
N MET A 156 -13.12 0.11 -12.25
CA MET A 156 -11.73 -0.31 -12.06
C MET A 156 -10.98 0.59 -11.09
N ASN A 157 -11.19 1.92 -11.15
CA ASN A 157 -10.58 2.85 -10.21
C ASN A 157 -11.05 2.59 -8.77
N MET A 158 -12.35 2.37 -8.57
CA MET A 158 -12.93 2.03 -7.27
C MET A 158 -12.39 0.68 -6.75
N ALA A 159 -12.38 -0.35 -7.59
CA ALA A 159 -11.82 -1.67 -7.23
C ALA A 159 -10.34 -1.57 -6.86
N ARG A 160 -9.56 -0.76 -7.58
CA ARG A 160 -8.15 -0.50 -7.29
C ARG A 160 -7.97 0.22 -5.97
N GLU A 161 -8.71 1.29 -5.71
CA GLU A 161 -8.63 2.04 -4.45
C GLU A 161 -8.99 1.15 -3.25
N MET A 162 -10.05 0.34 -3.35
CA MET A 162 -10.39 -0.66 -2.34
C MET A 162 -9.25 -1.67 -2.13
N ALA A 163 -8.67 -2.19 -3.22
CA ALA A 163 -7.54 -3.12 -3.14
C ALA A 163 -6.31 -2.47 -2.48
N VAL A 164 -5.99 -1.23 -2.85
CA VAL A 164 -4.88 -0.46 -2.29
C VAL A 164 -5.07 -0.22 -0.81
N THR A 165 -6.25 0.19 -0.38
CA THR A 165 -6.48 0.42 1.04
C THR A 165 -6.43 -0.89 1.82
N ARG A 166 -7.02 -1.96 1.29
CA ARG A 166 -6.90 -3.29 1.91
C ARG A 166 -5.43 -3.70 2.08
N GLN A 167 -4.58 -3.42 1.09
CA GLN A 167 -3.14 -3.67 1.18
C GLN A 167 -2.45 -2.77 2.22
N LYS A 168 -2.79 -1.47 2.29
CA LYS A 168 -2.27 -0.56 3.32
C LYS A 168 -2.64 -1.03 4.73
N THR A 169 -3.89 -1.41 4.95
CA THR A 169 -4.36 -1.93 6.25
C THR A 169 -3.68 -3.25 6.58
N ALA A 170 -3.56 -4.16 5.61
CA ALA A 170 -2.83 -5.41 5.79
C ALA A 170 -1.35 -5.18 6.12
N LEU A 171 -0.70 -4.21 5.47
CA LEU A 171 0.67 -3.79 5.75
C LEU A 171 0.81 -3.30 7.19
N ILE A 172 -0.04 -2.36 7.63
CA ILE A 172 -0.03 -1.84 9.00
C ILE A 172 -0.19 -2.98 10.02
N LEU A 173 -1.11 -3.91 9.77
CA LEU A 173 -1.31 -5.08 10.64
C LEU A 173 -0.09 -6.00 10.68
N ARG A 174 0.66 -6.16 9.58
CA ARG A 174 1.92 -6.92 9.55
C ARG A 174 2.99 -6.23 10.38
N VAL A 175 3.18 -4.92 10.20
CA VAL A 175 4.13 -4.12 11.00
C VAL A 175 3.82 -4.26 12.48
N ARG A 176 2.54 -4.11 12.87
CA ARG A 176 2.11 -4.26 14.27
C ARG A 176 2.39 -5.66 14.81
N ARG A 177 2.14 -6.72 14.03
CA ARG A 177 2.45 -8.11 14.45
C ARG A 177 3.94 -8.32 14.69
N VAL A 178 4.80 -7.80 13.80
CA VAL A 178 6.26 -7.90 13.97
C VAL A 178 6.73 -7.10 15.18
N LEU A 179 6.27 -5.86 15.35
CA LEU A 179 6.61 -5.06 16.54
C LEU A 179 6.12 -5.72 17.83
N ALA A 180 4.92 -6.28 17.84
CA ALA A 180 4.39 -7.03 18.98
C ALA A 180 5.22 -8.30 19.27
N ALA A 181 5.66 -9.02 18.23
CA ALA A 181 6.53 -10.19 18.38
C ALA A 181 7.90 -9.82 18.95
N LEU A 182 8.52 -8.72 18.46
CA LEU A 182 9.78 -8.19 18.99
C LEU A 182 9.63 -7.74 20.44
N PHE A 183 8.53 -7.06 20.77
CA PHE A 183 8.22 -6.65 22.14
C PHE A 183 7.99 -7.86 23.05
N ALA A 184 7.25 -8.86 22.60
CA ALA A 184 7.03 -10.09 23.35
C ALA A 184 8.36 -10.84 23.60
N ALA A 185 9.23 -10.93 22.58
CA ALA A 185 10.56 -11.52 22.73
C ALA A 185 11.41 -10.75 23.75
N PHE A 186 11.34 -9.42 23.75
CA PHE A 186 11.99 -8.57 24.75
C PHE A 186 11.43 -8.81 26.17
N VAL A 187 10.11 -8.88 26.33
CA VAL A 187 9.46 -9.16 27.62
C VAL A 187 9.82 -10.55 28.14
N VAL A 188 9.76 -11.58 27.30
CA VAL A 188 10.17 -12.94 27.67
C VAL A 188 11.62 -12.95 28.12
N THR A 189 12.50 -12.29 27.37
CA THR A 189 13.91 -12.09 27.72
C THR A 189 14.07 -11.43 29.10
N ALA A 190 13.34 -10.35 29.38
CA ALA A 190 13.39 -9.65 30.65
C ALA A 190 12.84 -10.50 31.81
N LEU A 191 11.76 -11.25 31.59
CA LEU A 191 11.17 -12.14 32.60
C LEU A 191 12.07 -13.33 32.91
N VAL A 192 12.72 -13.93 31.90
CA VAL A 192 13.76 -14.95 32.09
C VAL A 192 14.88 -14.38 32.96
N ARG A 193 15.33 -13.14 32.69
CA ARG A 193 16.34 -12.48 33.54
C ARG A 193 15.89 -12.29 34.99
N LEU A 194 14.64 -11.88 35.22
CA LEU A 194 14.10 -11.69 36.57
C LEU A 194 13.87 -13.03 37.31
N GLY A 195 13.42 -14.07 36.59
CA GLY A 195 13.12 -15.38 37.16
C GLY A 195 14.38 -16.20 37.47
N PHE A 196 15.41 -16.14 36.63
CA PHE A 196 16.69 -16.80 36.86
C PHE A 196 17.69 -15.93 37.65
N GLY A 197 17.44 -14.63 37.78
CA GLY A 197 18.28 -13.66 38.51
C GLY A 197 18.39 -13.89 40.02
N PHE A 198 17.65 -14.85 40.59
CA PHE A 198 17.80 -15.27 41.99
C PHE A 198 18.85 -16.37 42.21
N ALA A 199 19.38 -17.00 41.16
CA ALA A 199 20.32 -18.12 41.30
C ALA A 199 21.57 -17.95 40.42
N GLY A 200 22.47 -17.04 40.83
CA GLY A 200 23.87 -17.04 40.40
C GLY A 200 24.16 -16.35 39.06
N HIS A 201 25.00 -15.33 39.11
CA HIS A 201 25.57 -14.61 37.97
C HIS A 201 26.25 -15.56 36.97
N THR A 202 25.59 -15.87 35.86
CA THR A 202 26.27 -16.43 34.69
C THR A 202 26.41 -15.33 33.65
N ASP A 203 27.65 -14.83 33.46
CA ASP A 203 28.02 -13.80 32.47
C ASP A 203 27.53 -14.15 31.05
N LEU A 204 27.36 -15.44 30.78
CA LEU A 204 26.90 -15.97 29.50
C LEU A 204 25.43 -15.59 29.20
N GLY A 205 24.55 -15.56 30.22
CA GLY A 205 23.15 -15.17 30.05
C GLY A 205 23.01 -13.70 29.67
N ASP A 206 23.67 -12.81 30.41
CA ASP A 206 23.63 -11.37 30.15
C ASP A 206 24.22 -10.99 28.78
N THR A 207 25.23 -11.74 28.31
CA THR A 207 25.83 -11.55 26.98
C THR A 207 24.86 -11.95 25.86
N ILE A 208 24.23 -13.12 25.97
CA ILE A 208 23.27 -13.61 24.96
C ILE A 208 22.07 -12.66 24.85
N LEU A 209 21.56 -12.15 25.97
CA LEU A 209 20.40 -11.26 25.96
C LEU A 209 20.72 -9.90 25.33
N LYS A 210 21.89 -9.33 25.64
CA LYS A 210 22.31 -8.06 25.03
C LYS A 210 22.56 -8.22 23.53
N LEU A 211 23.23 -9.29 23.11
CA LEU A 211 23.45 -9.58 21.69
C LEU A 211 22.12 -9.81 20.95
N GLY A 212 21.24 -10.65 21.50
CA GLY A 212 19.93 -10.93 20.92
C GLY A 212 19.05 -9.68 20.80
N GLY A 213 19.10 -8.80 21.81
CA GLY A 213 18.39 -7.52 21.79
C GLY A 213 18.80 -6.63 20.63
N VAL A 214 20.11 -6.49 20.37
CA VAL A 214 20.54 -5.61 19.28
C VAL A 214 20.41 -6.24 17.91
N LEU A 215 20.66 -7.55 17.76
CA LEU A 215 20.37 -8.25 16.52
C LEU A 215 18.88 -8.09 16.15
N SER A 216 17.99 -8.12 17.14
CA SER A 216 16.56 -7.85 16.93
C SER A 216 16.29 -6.43 16.45
N VAL A 217 17.03 -5.43 16.96
CA VAL A 217 16.94 -4.03 16.48
C VAL A 217 17.46 -3.90 15.04
N ILE A 218 18.60 -4.51 14.72
CA ILE A 218 19.17 -4.52 13.36
C ILE A 218 18.17 -5.15 12.37
N PHE A 219 17.60 -6.30 12.73
CA PHE A 219 16.55 -6.95 11.94
C PHE A 219 15.34 -6.03 11.77
N ALA A 220 14.87 -5.41 12.85
CA ALA A 220 13.71 -4.51 12.82
C ALA A 220 13.96 -3.30 11.90
N LEU A 221 15.16 -2.74 11.89
CA LEU A 221 15.52 -1.62 11.01
C LEU A 221 15.54 -2.04 9.54
N GLY A 222 16.07 -3.22 9.21
CA GLY A 222 15.97 -3.78 7.85
C GLY A 222 14.52 -4.01 7.42
N TYR A 223 13.71 -4.55 8.31
CA TYR A 223 12.28 -4.72 8.10
C TYR A 223 11.58 -3.36 7.87
N LEU A 224 11.90 -2.31 8.65
CA LEU A 224 11.38 -0.96 8.47
C LEU A 224 11.77 -0.33 7.13
N GLY A 225 13.02 -0.50 6.69
CA GLY A 225 13.46 -0.06 5.37
C GLY A 225 12.64 -0.68 4.24
N SER A 226 12.32 -1.97 4.37
CA SER A 226 11.48 -2.67 3.39
C SER A 226 10.04 -2.16 3.35
N ILE A 227 9.47 -1.73 4.48
CA ILE A 227 8.13 -1.13 4.55
C ILE A 227 8.08 0.20 3.79
N VAL A 228 9.10 1.05 3.96
CA VAL A 228 9.20 2.31 3.23
C VAL A 228 9.33 2.04 1.73
N SER A 229 10.21 1.09 1.35
CA SER A 229 10.39 0.64 -0.03
C SER A 229 9.07 0.16 -0.65
N VAL A 230 8.32 -0.70 0.05
CA VAL A 230 7.04 -1.24 -0.43
C VAL A 230 5.94 -0.17 -0.47
N THR A 231 5.91 0.76 0.49
CA THR A 231 4.96 1.88 0.48
C THR A 231 5.17 2.79 -0.74
N GLN A 232 6.42 3.13 -1.06
CA GLN A 232 6.75 3.91 -2.25
C GLN A 232 6.36 3.20 -3.55
N ARG A 233 6.49 1.86 -3.59
CA ARG A 233 6.01 1.04 -4.73
C ARG A 233 4.51 1.15 -4.92
N PHE A 234 3.77 1.04 -3.83
CA PHE A 234 2.33 1.17 -3.86
C PHE A 234 1.91 2.56 -4.32
N GLN A 235 2.55 3.62 -3.83
CA GLN A 235 2.28 4.99 -4.30
C GLN A 235 2.52 5.12 -5.81
N LYS A 236 3.68 4.69 -6.30
CA LYS A 236 3.98 4.73 -7.74
C LYS A 236 3.00 3.88 -8.57
N ALA A 237 2.59 2.73 -8.06
CA ALA A 237 1.62 1.85 -8.71
C ALA A 237 0.18 2.37 -8.61
N VAL A 238 -0.11 3.33 -7.72
CA VAL A 238 -1.37 4.08 -7.61
C VAL A 238 -1.36 5.32 -8.49
N ASP A 239 -0.20 5.93 -8.70
CA ASP A 239 -0.08 7.12 -9.54
C ASP A 239 -0.04 6.78 -11.05
N SER A 240 0.31 5.55 -11.42
CA SER A 240 0.30 5.13 -12.82
C SER A 240 -1.14 5.04 -13.36
N ASN A 241 -1.39 5.60 -14.55
CA ASN A 241 -2.70 5.54 -15.22
C ASN A 241 -3.15 4.08 -15.45
N VAL A 242 -4.25 3.69 -14.82
CA VAL A 242 -4.75 2.30 -14.73
C VAL A 242 -5.06 1.69 -16.09
N MET A 243 -5.46 2.50 -17.08
CA MET A 243 -5.80 2.03 -18.42
C MET A 243 -4.67 2.14 -19.45
N GLY A 244 -3.48 2.59 -19.05
CA GLY A 244 -2.31 2.48 -19.95
C GLY A 244 -1.91 1.02 -20.21
N THR A 245 -2.32 0.12 -19.31
CA THR A 245 -2.14 -1.33 -19.34
C THR A 245 -3.46 -1.99 -18.94
N ASP A 246 -3.68 -3.24 -19.32
CA ASP A 246 -4.92 -3.94 -18.99
C ASP A 246 -5.21 -3.90 -17.47
N PRO A 247 -6.31 -3.24 -17.04
CA PRO A 247 -6.61 -3.01 -15.63
C PRO A 247 -6.77 -4.33 -14.86
N VAL A 248 -7.25 -5.38 -15.51
CA VAL A 248 -7.50 -6.68 -14.88
C VAL A 248 -6.18 -7.30 -14.43
N PHE A 249 -5.14 -7.24 -15.25
CA PHE A 249 -3.82 -7.74 -14.87
C PHE A 249 -3.18 -6.89 -13.76
N THR A 250 -3.37 -5.57 -13.78
CA THR A 250 -2.82 -4.71 -12.72
C THR A 250 -3.46 -4.99 -11.35
N ILE A 251 -4.78 -5.13 -11.30
CA ILE A 251 -5.51 -5.46 -10.07
C ILE A 251 -5.20 -6.90 -9.64
N GLY A 252 -5.14 -7.85 -10.59
CA GLY A 252 -4.76 -9.24 -10.32
C GLY A 252 -3.37 -9.37 -9.71
N GLY A 253 -2.40 -8.59 -10.20
CA GLY A 253 -1.05 -8.51 -9.62
C GLY A 253 -1.04 -7.97 -8.19
N LEU A 254 -1.85 -6.95 -7.90
CA LEU A 254 -2.00 -6.41 -6.54
C LEU A 254 -2.59 -7.42 -5.56
N LEU A 255 -3.54 -8.25 -6.01
CA LEU A 255 -4.17 -9.27 -5.16
C LEU A 255 -3.27 -10.48 -4.92
N THR A 256 -2.59 -10.96 -5.96
CA THR A 256 -1.73 -12.16 -5.88
C THR A 256 -0.37 -11.88 -5.24
N GLY A 257 0.12 -10.64 -5.31
CA GLY A 257 1.43 -10.22 -4.79
C GLY A 257 1.59 -10.21 -3.26
N GLN A 258 0.54 -10.52 -2.49
CA GLN A 258 0.56 -10.40 -1.02
C GLN A 258 1.64 -11.22 -0.34
N ARG A 259 1.85 -12.47 -0.80
CA ARG A 259 2.88 -13.37 -0.24
C ARG A 259 4.29 -12.91 -0.60
N GLY A 260 4.46 -12.38 -1.82
CA GLY A 260 5.75 -11.82 -2.26
C GLY A 260 6.20 -10.67 -1.37
N ILE A 261 5.27 -9.82 -0.94
CA ILE A 261 5.56 -8.71 -0.02
C ILE A 261 6.06 -9.23 1.34
N ASP A 262 5.46 -10.27 1.89
CA ASP A 262 5.88 -10.83 3.19
C ASP A 262 7.30 -11.42 3.11
N VAL A 263 7.59 -12.15 2.03
CA VAL A 263 8.94 -12.70 1.77
C VAL A 263 9.96 -11.58 1.56
N ALA A 264 9.59 -10.51 0.84
CA ALA A 264 10.45 -9.34 0.64
C ALA A 264 10.79 -8.64 1.97
N MET A 265 9.82 -8.46 2.86
CA MET A 265 10.05 -7.80 4.15
C MET A 265 10.89 -8.65 5.11
N LEU A 266 10.65 -9.97 5.14
CA LEU A 266 11.45 -10.89 5.96
C LEU A 266 12.89 -10.99 5.43
N SER A 267 13.06 -11.12 4.12
CA SER A 267 14.39 -11.19 3.51
C SER A 267 15.19 -9.90 3.76
N ALA A 268 14.56 -8.73 3.73
CA ALA A 268 15.18 -7.46 4.12
C ALA A 268 15.76 -7.45 5.54
N GLY A 269 15.02 -7.98 6.52
CA GLY A 269 15.53 -8.13 7.88
C GLY A 269 16.71 -9.11 7.95
N VAL A 270 16.66 -10.22 7.21
CA VAL A 270 17.76 -11.18 7.11
C VAL A 270 18.99 -10.56 6.45
N PHE A 271 18.82 -9.78 5.38
CA PHE A 271 19.92 -9.07 4.73
C PHE A 271 20.58 -8.05 5.64
N ALA A 272 19.82 -7.36 6.49
CA ALA A 272 20.40 -6.47 7.51
C ALA A 272 21.29 -7.23 8.52
N LEU A 273 20.89 -8.45 8.91
CA LEU A 273 21.70 -9.33 9.76
C LEU A 273 22.95 -9.85 9.03
N LEU A 274 22.83 -10.25 7.77
CA LEU A 274 23.98 -10.65 6.95
C LEU A 274 24.99 -9.51 6.80
N LEU A 275 24.48 -8.28 6.61
CA LEU A 275 25.32 -7.09 6.54
C LEU A 275 26.01 -6.80 7.87
N TYR A 276 25.35 -7.05 9.00
CA TYR A 276 26.00 -7.00 10.31
C TYR A 276 27.15 -8.02 10.42
N VAL A 277 26.91 -9.29 10.05
CA VAL A 277 27.94 -10.33 10.06
C VAL A 277 29.12 -9.96 9.15
N LEU A 278 28.83 -9.38 7.99
CA LEU A 278 29.85 -8.86 7.06
C LEU A 278 30.77 -7.83 7.74
N PHE A 279 30.19 -6.84 8.42
CA PHE A 279 30.97 -5.82 9.12
C PHE A 279 31.69 -6.38 10.35
N ALA A 280 31.03 -7.23 11.13
CA ALA A 280 31.58 -7.84 12.34
C ALA A 280 32.71 -8.85 12.05
N SER A 281 32.76 -9.42 10.84
CA SER A 281 33.83 -10.33 10.43
C SER A 281 35.14 -9.61 10.04
N GLY A 282 35.15 -8.28 9.99
CA GLY A 282 36.26 -7.50 9.45
C GLY A 282 36.38 -7.58 7.93
N MET A 283 35.48 -8.28 7.23
CA MET A 283 35.53 -8.40 5.77
C MET A 283 35.41 -7.05 5.05
N ALA A 284 34.69 -6.08 5.65
CA ALA A 284 34.62 -4.72 5.11
C ALA A 284 35.99 -4.03 5.10
N SER A 285 36.82 -4.22 6.14
CA SER A 285 38.17 -3.67 6.18
C SER A 285 39.09 -4.38 5.19
N ALA A 286 38.93 -5.70 5.03
CA ALA A 286 39.64 -6.49 4.02
C ALA A 286 39.32 -6.07 2.57
N LEU A 287 38.10 -5.58 2.31
CA LEU A 287 37.69 -5.01 1.02
C LEU A 287 38.13 -3.54 0.83
N GLY A 288 38.88 -2.97 1.78
CA GLY A 288 39.29 -1.56 1.74
C GLY A 288 38.16 -0.57 2.03
N LEU A 289 37.03 -1.03 2.57
CA LEU A 289 35.91 -0.17 2.98
C LEU A 289 36.10 0.39 4.40
N SER A 290 37.35 0.63 4.81
CA SER A 290 37.68 1.16 6.14
C SER A 290 37.58 2.69 6.16
N GLY A 291 36.81 3.23 7.10
CA GLY A 291 36.72 4.67 7.36
C GLY A 291 35.51 5.37 6.73
N GLY A 292 35.14 6.51 7.31
CA GLY A 292 34.05 7.35 6.81
C GLY A 292 32.65 6.88 7.20
N VAL A 293 31.88 6.41 6.21
CA VAL A 293 30.45 6.08 6.34
C VAL A 293 30.23 4.66 6.87
N PHE A 294 31.16 3.74 6.64
CA PHE A 294 31.05 2.34 7.05
C PHE A 294 31.28 2.16 8.55
N PRO A 295 30.51 1.27 9.21
CA PRO A 295 30.71 0.98 10.63
C PRO A 295 32.03 0.23 10.85
N ALA A 296 32.85 0.71 11.78
CA ALA A 296 34.06 0.01 12.21
C ALA A 296 33.74 -0.97 13.35
N VAL A 297 34.08 -2.24 13.15
CA VAL A 297 33.83 -3.32 14.13
C VAL A 297 35.14 -3.96 14.63
N ASP A 298 36.28 -3.51 14.12
CA ASP A 298 37.61 -4.06 14.46
C ASP A 298 38.44 -3.07 15.31
N ASN A 299 39.16 -3.62 16.29
CA ASN A 299 40.25 -2.98 17.05
C ASN A 299 39.87 -1.80 17.96
N CYS A 300 38.80 -1.93 18.72
CA CYS A 300 38.52 -0.95 19.77
C CYS A 300 39.50 -1.15 20.94
N PRO A 301 40.24 -0.12 21.38
CA PRO A 301 41.15 -0.24 22.51
C PRO A 301 40.38 -0.70 23.76
N ALA A 302 40.82 -1.82 24.34
CA ALA A 302 40.22 -2.40 25.53
C ALA A 302 40.32 -1.40 26.70
N LEU A 303 39.19 -0.90 27.23
CA LEU A 303 39.25 -0.01 28.39
C LEU A 303 38.02 -0.07 29.31
N ALA A 304 38.35 -0.19 30.60
CA ALA A 304 37.63 0.03 31.86
C ALA A 304 36.10 0.13 31.80
N ALA A 305 35.46 -0.82 32.49
CA ALA A 305 34.02 -0.97 32.68
C ALA A 305 33.31 0.35 33.03
N THR A 306 32.44 0.84 32.14
CA THR A 306 31.51 1.93 32.42
C THR A 306 30.13 1.59 31.87
N THR A 307 29.16 1.47 32.77
CA THR A 307 27.86 0.79 32.65
C THR A 307 26.76 1.50 31.83
N GLN A 308 27.11 2.38 30.89
CA GLN A 308 26.13 3.09 30.06
C GLN A 308 26.12 2.60 28.62
N MET A 309 25.06 2.91 27.88
CA MET A 309 24.67 2.53 26.50
C MET A 309 25.80 2.24 25.48
N GLY A 310 27.01 2.79 25.66
CA GLY A 310 28.23 2.36 24.98
C GLY A 310 28.61 0.89 25.17
N ASP A 311 28.21 0.26 26.28
CA ASP A 311 28.43 -1.18 26.54
C ASP A 311 27.76 -2.08 25.50
N ILE A 312 26.57 -1.70 25.03
CA ILE A 312 25.79 -2.49 24.07
C ILE A 312 26.45 -2.48 22.69
N GLY A 313 26.94 -1.32 22.24
CA GLY A 313 27.68 -1.21 20.98
C GLY A 313 28.98 -2.02 21.03
N ARG A 314 29.72 -1.94 22.15
CA ARG A 314 30.97 -2.67 22.35
C ARG A 314 30.80 -4.19 22.42
N LEU A 315 29.69 -4.68 23.00
CA LEU A 315 29.33 -6.11 23.02
C LEU A 315 29.15 -6.72 21.63
N MET A 316 28.88 -5.89 20.62
CA MET A 316 28.78 -6.29 19.22
C MET A 316 30.05 -6.01 18.41
N GLY A 317 31.12 -5.56 19.08
CA GLY A 317 32.38 -5.19 18.43
C GLY A 317 32.43 -3.75 17.92
N PHE A 318 31.40 -2.91 18.11
CA PHE A 318 31.46 -1.52 17.66
C PHE A 318 32.32 -0.65 18.59
N CYS A 319 33.16 0.21 18.00
CA CYS A 319 34.08 1.07 18.77
C CYS A 319 33.42 2.30 19.38
N GLY A 320 32.20 2.62 18.98
CA GLY A 320 31.41 3.68 19.59
C GLY A 320 29.95 3.68 19.13
N SER A 321 29.17 4.58 19.73
CA SER A 321 27.78 4.82 19.34
C SER A 321 27.64 5.29 17.89
N ALA A 322 28.66 5.95 17.34
CA ALA A 322 28.68 6.37 15.94
C ALA A 322 28.69 5.16 14.98
N ASP A 323 29.46 4.11 15.27
CA ASP A 323 29.49 2.89 14.45
C ASP A 323 28.18 2.10 14.56
N LEU A 324 27.59 2.07 15.75
CA LEU A 324 26.27 1.50 15.94
C LEU A 324 25.20 2.23 15.11
N LEU A 325 25.23 3.57 15.09
CA LEU A 325 24.32 4.38 14.28
C LEU A 325 24.55 4.14 12.78
N ARG A 326 25.80 4.06 12.33
CA ARG A 326 26.13 3.69 10.94
C ARG A 326 25.55 2.32 10.60
N MET A 327 25.71 1.33 11.48
CA MET A 327 25.10 0.01 11.30
C MET A 327 23.57 0.10 11.21
N PHE A 328 22.91 0.93 12.02
CA PHE A 328 21.46 1.13 11.95
C PHE A 328 21.01 1.74 10.61
N ILE A 329 21.76 2.72 10.10
CA ILE A 329 21.52 3.30 8.77
C ILE A 329 21.67 2.22 7.70
N PHE A 330 22.75 1.43 7.75
CA PHE A 330 23.01 0.36 6.80
C PHE A 330 21.99 -0.78 6.88
N ALA A 331 21.55 -1.14 8.08
CA ALA A 331 20.47 -2.10 8.30
C ALA A 331 19.17 -1.61 7.64
N PHE A 332 18.81 -0.34 7.85
CA PHE A 332 17.65 0.26 7.18
C PHE A 332 17.81 0.28 5.66
N LEU A 333 18.98 0.66 5.14
CA LEU A 333 19.26 0.66 3.70
C LEU A 333 19.24 -0.75 3.08
N ALA A 334 19.66 -1.78 3.83
CA ALA A 334 19.55 -3.17 3.41
C ALA A 334 18.09 -3.58 3.18
N GLY A 335 17.13 -2.90 3.80
CA GLY A 335 15.70 -3.06 3.52
C GLY A 335 15.27 -2.69 2.10
N PHE A 336 16.10 -1.98 1.34
CA PHE A 336 15.88 -1.65 -0.07
C PHE A 336 16.57 -2.64 -1.04
N SER A 337 17.28 -3.65 -0.52
CA SER A 337 18.14 -4.56 -1.29
C SER A 337 17.44 -5.31 -2.43
N GLU A 338 16.17 -5.66 -2.27
CA GLU A 338 15.35 -6.30 -3.30
C GLU A 338 15.34 -5.51 -4.63
N ARG A 339 15.52 -4.18 -4.56
CA ARG A 339 15.56 -3.29 -5.72
C ARG A 339 16.90 -2.66 -6.01
N LEU A 340 17.70 -2.40 -5.00
CA LEU A 340 19.02 -1.82 -5.20
C LEU A 340 19.85 -2.65 -6.19
N VAL A 341 19.73 -3.99 -6.16
CA VAL A 341 20.47 -4.84 -7.10
C VAL A 341 19.88 -4.76 -8.53
N PRO A 342 18.59 -5.07 -8.79
CA PRO A 342 18.04 -4.97 -10.15
C PRO A 342 18.05 -3.55 -10.73
N ASP A 343 17.71 -2.53 -9.95
CA ASP A 343 17.62 -1.15 -10.45
C ASP A 343 19.01 -0.57 -10.78
N VAL A 344 20.05 -0.93 -10.02
CA VAL A 344 21.43 -0.54 -10.35
C VAL A 344 21.91 -1.30 -11.58
N ILE A 345 21.61 -2.60 -11.70
CA ILE A 345 21.96 -3.39 -12.89
C ILE A 345 21.28 -2.83 -14.14
N ASN A 346 19.97 -2.57 -14.10
CA ASN A 346 19.23 -2.00 -15.23
C ASN A 346 19.77 -0.62 -15.61
N ARG A 347 20.07 0.23 -14.63
CA ARG A 347 20.65 1.56 -14.89
C ARG A 347 22.05 1.48 -15.51
N ILE A 348 22.88 0.52 -15.09
CA ILE A 348 24.20 0.30 -15.69
C ILE A 348 24.03 -0.21 -17.13
N ALA A 349 23.13 -1.18 -17.35
CA ALA A 349 22.82 -1.73 -18.67
C ALA A 349 22.31 -0.64 -19.63
N ASP A 350 21.41 0.23 -19.17
CA ASP A 350 20.89 1.35 -19.96
C ASP A 350 21.99 2.37 -20.29
N ARG A 351 22.88 2.67 -19.34
CA ARG A 351 24.02 3.58 -19.57
C ARG A 351 25.02 3.01 -20.57
N THR A 352 25.29 1.70 -20.52
CA THR A 352 26.14 1.04 -21.51
C THR A 352 25.50 1.04 -22.90
N ALA A 353 24.18 0.84 -23.00
CA ALA A 353 23.46 0.87 -24.29
C ALA A 353 23.42 2.27 -24.93
N VAL A 354 23.43 3.34 -24.12
CA VAL A 354 23.51 4.72 -24.61
C VAL A 354 24.92 5.10 -25.09
N SER A 355 25.97 4.48 -24.53
CA SER A 355 27.36 4.77 -24.92
C SER A 355 27.80 4.11 -26.24
N GLU A 356 27.02 3.16 -26.77
CA GLU A 356 27.28 2.50 -28.06
C GLU A 356 26.58 3.17 -29.27
N LYS A 357 25.83 4.26 -29.06
CA LYS A 357 25.20 5.06 -30.13
C LYS A 357 25.93 6.36 -30.35
#